data_AF-A0A9C9Y638-F1
#
_entry.id   AF-A0A9C9Y638-F1
#
_cell.length_a   1.000
_cell.length_b   1.000
_cell.length_c   1.000
_cell.angle_alpha   90.00
_cell.angle_beta   90.00
_cell.angle_gamma   90.00
#
_symmetry.space_group_name_H-M   'P 1'
#
loop_
_entity.id
_entity.type
_entity.pdbx_description
1 polymer ?
#
loop_
_entity_poly.entity_id
_entity_poly.type
_entity_poly.pdbx_seq_one_letter_code
_entity_poly.pdbx_strand_id
1 'polypeptide(L)'
;MSELEKSIEQLIAQKEALQQQSKDLLAAEPALKVVSDMDMVENAKQIKSDLISKLRMAKTSHMKWISDVQILIRLGDVEQANAKVPVNYTSCDFGRWYYSDGQMLSEYSEYTDIEEIHQLVHDTYLQIYSLYKKPIEGGFFNSAKKQLAEREEKALKLDIILKRYSKLLFELLVTLENKIKSLSDQEILNLI
;
A
#
# COMPACT_ATOMS: atom_id res chain seq x y z
N MET A 1 56.64 33.82 43.98
CA MET A 1 56.03 33.84 42.64
C MET A 1 55.21 35.11 42.50
N SER A 2 55.40 35.83 41.40
CA SER A 2 54.65 37.04 41.07
C SER A 2 53.24 36.69 40.56
N GLU A 3 52.29 37.62 40.69
CA GLU A 3 50.93 37.52 40.10
C GLU A 3 50.97 37.14 38.60
N LEU A 4 52.00 37.60 37.88
CA LEU A 4 52.20 37.33 36.46
C LEU A 4 52.46 35.85 36.16
N GLU A 5 53.24 35.18 37.00
CA GLU A 5 53.59 33.75 36.83
C GLU A 5 52.35 32.87 37.00
N LYS A 6 51.52 33.16 38.01
CA LYS A 6 50.25 32.44 38.24
C LYS A 6 49.28 32.62 37.06
N SER A 7 49.22 33.82 36.50
CA SER A 7 48.35 34.11 35.35
C SER A 7 48.80 33.38 34.08
N ILE A 8 50.11 33.20 33.89
CA ILE A 8 50.66 32.42 32.77
C ILE A 8 50.35 30.94 32.93
N GLU A 9 50.50 30.38 34.14
CA GLU A 9 50.16 28.98 34.42
C GLU A 9 48.67 28.68 34.17
N GLN A 10 47.78 29.59 34.57
CA GLN A 10 46.35 29.45 34.29
C GLN A 10 46.04 29.44 32.79
N LEU A 11 46.68 30.30 32.01
CA LEU A 11 46.47 30.36 30.56
C LEU A 11 46.98 29.09 29.85
N ILE A 12 48.10 28.52 30.33
CA ILE A 12 48.62 27.25 29.81
C ILE A 12 47.64 26.12 30.11
N ALA A 13 47.18 26.00 31.36
CA ALA A 13 46.20 24.98 31.74
C ALA A 13 44.89 25.12 30.96
N GLN A 14 44.43 26.35 30.72
CA GLN A 14 43.21 26.61 29.94
C GLN A 14 43.40 26.24 28.47
N LYS A 15 44.58 26.51 27.89
CA LYS A 15 44.92 26.12 26.52
C LYS A 15 44.99 24.60 26.37
N GLU A 16 45.58 23.90 27.34
CA GLU A 16 45.66 22.45 27.34
C GLU A 16 44.28 21.81 27.46
N ALA A 17 43.41 22.35 28.32
CA ALA A 17 42.02 21.91 28.45
C ALA A 17 41.25 22.09 27.13
N LEU A 18 41.41 23.23 26.45
CA LEU A 18 40.78 23.49 25.14
C LEU A 18 41.31 22.55 24.05
N GLN A 19 42.62 22.26 24.04
CA GLN A 19 43.21 21.30 23.10
C GLN A 19 42.72 19.88 23.36
N GLN A 20 42.55 19.49 24.62
CA GLN A 20 42.00 18.18 24.97
C GLN A 20 40.52 18.08 24.59
N GLN A 21 39.72 19.11 24.89
CA GLN A 21 38.30 19.16 24.50
C GLN A 21 38.12 19.09 22.98
N SER A 22 38.98 19.76 22.20
CA SER A 22 38.96 19.67 20.73
C SER A 22 39.30 18.27 20.22
N LYS A 23 40.23 17.55 20.87
CA LYS A 23 40.55 16.16 20.51
C LYS A 23 39.40 15.21 20.85
N ASP A 24 38.74 15.43 21.98
CA ASP A 24 37.62 14.61 22.42
C ASP A 24 36.40 14.78 21.48
N LEU A 25 36.16 16.01 20.99
CA LEU A 25 35.16 16.30 19.96
C LEU A 25 35.47 15.60 18.62
N LEU A 26 36.73 15.65 18.17
CA LEU A 26 37.15 14.95 16.94
C LEU A 26 37.11 13.42 17.09
N ALA A 27 37.36 12.90 18.29
CA ALA A 27 37.23 11.47 18.59
C ALA A 27 35.76 11.01 18.66
N ALA A 28 34.82 11.93 18.84
CA ALA A 28 33.38 11.65 18.91
C ALA A 28 32.66 11.71 17.53
N GLU A 29 33.26 12.32 16.50
CA GLU A 29 32.71 12.35 15.13
C GLU A 29 32.31 10.97 14.56
N PRO A 30 33.13 9.89 14.73
CA PRO A 30 32.75 8.57 14.24
C PRO A 30 31.49 8.04 14.92
N ALA A 31 31.32 8.28 16.22
CA ALA A 31 30.15 7.83 16.97
C ALA A 31 28.90 8.61 16.56
N LEU A 32 29.00 9.91 16.31
CA LEU A 32 27.88 10.73 15.85
C LEU A 32 27.39 10.31 14.46
N LYS A 33 28.32 9.98 13.56
CA LYS A 33 28.01 9.47 12.22
C LYS A 33 27.33 8.10 12.29
N VAL A 34 27.80 7.20 13.16
CA VAL A 34 27.18 5.88 13.35
C VAL A 34 25.75 5.98 13.91
N VAL A 35 25.47 6.91 14.82
CA VAL A 35 24.11 7.13 15.34
C VAL A 35 23.18 7.65 14.24
N SER A 36 23.64 8.63 13.47
CA SER A 36 22.93 9.13 12.27
C SER A 36 22.63 8.01 11.27
N ASP A 37 23.62 7.17 10.96
CA ASP A 37 23.47 6.07 10.00
C ASP A 37 22.51 4.99 10.53
N MET A 38 22.49 4.73 11.85
CA MET A 38 21.54 3.80 12.48
C MET A 38 20.09 4.30 12.41
N ASP A 39 19.84 5.59 12.64
CA ASP A 39 18.51 6.18 12.55
C ASP A 39 17.95 6.12 11.12
N MET A 40 18.80 6.30 10.10
CA MET A 40 18.41 6.17 8.70
C MET A 40 18.05 4.73 8.31
N VAL A 41 18.82 3.75 8.79
CA VAL A 41 18.54 2.33 8.53
C VAL A 41 17.22 1.88 9.19
N GLU A 42 16.95 2.33 10.41
CA GLU A 42 15.69 2.00 11.09
C GLU A 42 14.50 2.63 10.37
N ASN A 43 14.63 3.88 9.91
CA ASN A 43 13.61 4.55 9.10
C ASN A 43 13.33 3.79 7.78
N ALA A 44 14.38 3.34 7.08
CA ALA A 44 14.23 2.57 5.84
C ALA A 44 13.45 1.27 6.05
N LYS A 45 13.74 0.55 7.14
CA LYS A 45 13.02 -0.68 7.51
C LYS A 45 11.56 -0.41 7.82
N GLN A 46 11.27 0.70 8.51
CA GLN A 46 9.90 1.09 8.82
C GLN A 46 9.12 1.41 7.54
N ILE A 47 9.68 2.21 6.63
CA ILE A 47 9.07 2.52 5.32
C ILE A 47 8.78 1.23 4.54
N LYS A 48 9.77 0.34 4.45
CA LYS A 48 9.63 -0.96 3.77
C LYS A 48 8.50 -1.79 4.39
N SER A 49 8.42 -1.85 5.71
CA SER A 49 7.36 -2.55 6.45
C SER A 49 5.98 -1.96 6.13
N ASP A 50 5.85 -0.65 6.13
CA ASP A 50 4.60 0.04 5.85
C ASP A 50 4.11 -0.19 4.42
N LEU A 51 4.99 -0.10 3.43
CA LEU A 51 4.65 -0.42 2.03
C LEU A 51 4.14 -1.85 1.88
N ILE A 52 4.84 -2.83 2.47
CA ILE A 52 4.42 -4.24 2.45
C ILE A 52 3.07 -4.42 3.14
N SER A 53 2.87 -3.74 4.27
CA SER A 53 1.60 -3.76 5.01
C SER A 53 0.43 -3.28 4.15
N LYS A 54 0.60 -2.17 3.40
CA LYS A 54 -0.41 -1.64 2.48
C LYS A 54 -0.81 -2.65 1.39
N LEU A 55 0.17 -3.33 0.78
CA LEU A 55 -0.10 -4.36 -0.24
C LEU A 55 -0.89 -5.54 0.33
N ARG A 56 -0.55 -5.98 1.54
CA ARG A 56 -1.27 -7.09 2.22
C ARG A 56 -2.67 -6.71 2.64
N MET A 57 -2.87 -5.48 3.11
CA MET A 57 -4.19 -4.94 3.42
C MET A 57 -5.05 -4.85 2.15
N ALA A 58 -4.47 -4.39 1.03
CA ALA A 58 -5.16 -4.34 -0.25
C ALA A 58 -5.63 -5.72 -0.71
N LYS A 59 -4.75 -6.72 -0.67
CA LYS A 59 -5.08 -8.11 -1.00
C LYS A 59 -6.22 -8.63 -0.13
N THR A 60 -6.12 -8.46 1.19
CA THR A 60 -7.14 -8.94 2.14
C THR A 60 -8.50 -8.27 1.92
N SER A 61 -8.51 -6.96 1.67
CA SER A 61 -9.73 -6.19 1.42
C SER A 61 -10.43 -6.66 0.14
N HIS A 62 -9.68 -6.86 -0.95
CA HIS A 62 -10.24 -7.35 -2.21
C HIS A 62 -10.69 -8.81 -2.13
N MET A 63 -10.00 -9.67 -1.38
CA MET A 63 -10.48 -11.04 -1.10
C MET A 63 -11.84 -11.03 -0.40
N LYS A 64 -12.03 -10.15 0.60
CA LYS A 64 -13.33 -9.96 1.25
C LYS A 64 -14.38 -9.51 0.25
N TRP A 65 -14.04 -8.56 -0.61
CA TRP A 65 -14.96 -8.03 -1.60
C TRP A 65 -15.47 -9.10 -2.57
N ILE A 66 -14.60 -9.98 -3.06
CA ILE A 66 -14.98 -11.12 -3.91
C ILE A 66 -15.96 -12.05 -3.20
N SER A 67 -15.74 -12.30 -1.91
CA SER A 67 -16.69 -13.10 -1.10
C SER A 67 -18.05 -12.41 -1.01
N ASP A 68 -18.09 -11.09 -0.84
CA ASP A 68 -19.34 -10.32 -0.81
C ASP A 68 -20.07 -10.40 -2.17
N VAL A 69 -19.34 -10.38 -3.30
CA VAL A 69 -19.93 -10.58 -4.64
C VAL A 69 -20.55 -11.97 -4.78
N GLN A 70 -19.90 -13.01 -4.27
CA GLN A 70 -20.44 -14.37 -4.32
C GLN A 70 -21.74 -14.50 -3.52
N ILE A 71 -21.84 -13.81 -2.39
CA ILE A 71 -23.08 -13.73 -1.60
C ILE A 71 -24.16 -13.02 -2.41
N LEU A 72 -23.85 -11.89 -3.06
CA LEU A 72 -24.79 -11.17 -3.94
C LEU A 72 -25.32 -12.07 -5.06
N ILE A 73 -24.45 -12.81 -5.74
CA ILE A 73 -24.85 -13.72 -6.82
C ILE A 73 -25.75 -14.84 -6.28
N ARG A 74 -25.43 -15.41 -5.12
CA ARG A 74 -26.20 -16.49 -4.51
C ARG A 74 -27.59 -16.03 -4.07
N LEU A 75 -27.69 -14.85 -3.46
CA LEU A 75 -28.96 -14.34 -2.93
C LEU A 75 -29.79 -13.65 -4.01
N GLY A 76 -29.15 -13.17 -5.08
CA GLY A 76 -29.82 -12.55 -6.22
C GLY A 76 -30.44 -11.18 -5.90
N ASP A 77 -30.12 -10.61 -4.74
CA ASP A 77 -30.73 -9.40 -4.21
C ASP A 77 -29.70 -8.56 -3.44
N VAL A 78 -29.63 -7.27 -3.76
CA VAL A 78 -28.63 -6.33 -3.21
C VAL A 78 -28.87 -6.05 -1.73
N GLU A 79 -30.14 -5.96 -1.30
CA GLU A 79 -30.50 -5.63 0.07
C GLU A 79 -30.25 -6.83 0.98
N GLN A 80 -30.69 -8.04 0.57
CA GLN A 80 -30.46 -9.27 1.32
C GLN A 80 -28.98 -9.61 1.44
N ALA A 81 -28.19 -9.34 0.39
CA ALA A 81 -26.75 -9.53 0.42
C ALA A 81 -26.00 -8.46 1.22
N ASN A 82 -26.68 -7.40 1.68
CA ASN A 82 -26.04 -6.20 2.21
C ASN A 82 -24.91 -5.70 1.30
N ALA A 83 -25.10 -5.84 -0.02
CA ALA A 83 -24.04 -5.61 -0.99
C ALA A 83 -23.74 -4.11 -1.09
N LYS A 84 -22.51 -3.73 -0.78
CA LYS A 84 -22.06 -2.34 -0.86
C LYS A 84 -22.00 -1.88 -2.30
N VAL A 85 -22.43 -0.65 -2.55
CA VAL A 85 -22.27 0.02 -3.84
C VAL A 85 -20.78 -0.01 -4.23
N PRO A 86 -20.43 -0.52 -5.42
CA PRO A 86 -19.07 -0.46 -5.93
C PRO A 86 -18.57 0.98 -5.96
N VAL A 87 -17.41 1.23 -5.35
CA VAL A 87 -16.72 2.53 -5.47
C VAL A 87 -15.83 2.52 -6.71
N ASN A 88 -15.49 3.70 -7.22
CA ASN A 88 -14.44 3.84 -8.23
C ASN A 88 -13.12 3.25 -7.69
N TYR A 89 -12.34 2.58 -8.54
CA TYR A 89 -11.08 1.93 -8.15
C TYR A 89 -10.08 2.90 -7.52
N THR A 90 -10.05 4.17 -7.95
CA THR A 90 -9.22 5.22 -7.34
C THR A 90 -9.70 5.67 -5.96
N SER A 91 -10.97 5.40 -5.64
CA SER A 91 -11.62 5.84 -4.41
C SER A 91 -11.62 4.78 -3.31
N CYS A 92 -11.18 3.54 -3.57
CA CYS A 92 -11.01 2.53 -2.51
C CYS A 92 -9.75 2.84 -1.68
N ASP A 93 -9.60 2.24 -0.50
CA ASP A 93 -8.46 2.53 0.39
C ASP A 93 -7.11 2.27 -0.29
N PHE A 94 -7.03 1.20 -1.08
CA PHE A 94 -5.86 0.87 -1.89
C PHE A 94 -5.66 1.87 -3.02
N GLY A 95 -6.71 2.24 -3.75
CA GLY A 95 -6.64 3.22 -4.83
C GLY A 95 -6.18 4.59 -4.33
N ARG A 96 -6.70 5.07 -3.20
CA ARG A 96 -6.28 6.34 -2.62
C ARG A 96 -4.80 6.31 -2.26
N TRP A 97 -4.32 5.21 -1.68
CA TRP A 97 -2.88 5.02 -1.43
C TRP A 97 -2.07 4.93 -2.72
N TYR A 98 -2.57 4.20 -3.74
CA TYR A 98 -1.92 4.04 -5.04
C TYR A 98 -1.69 5.42 -5.68
N TYR A 99 -2.71 6.27 -5.75
CA TYR A 99 -2.56 7.61 -6.30
C TYR A 99 -2.00 8.66 -5.32
N SER A 100 -1.57 8.26 -4.12
CA SER A 100 -0.88 9.14 -3.17
C SER A 100 0.52 8.58 -2.84
N ASP A 101 0.71 8.04 -1.63
CA ASP A 101 2.00 7.65 -1.09
C ASP A 101 2.62 6.52 -1.92
N GLY A 102 1.80 5.67 -2.52
CA GLY A 102 2.24 4.58 -3.39
C GLY A 102 2.96 5.08 -4.66
N GLN A 103 2.76 6.33 -5.08
CA GLN A 103 3.42 6.88 -6.27
C GLN A 103 4.94 6.89 -6.17
N MET A 104 5.51 6.80 -4.96
CA MET A 104 6.97 6.62 -4.79
C MET A 104 7.50 5.34 -5.48
N LEU A 105 6.62 4.40 -5.82
CA LEU A 105 6.96 3.17 -6.52
C LEU A 105 6.71 3.23 -8.04
N SER A 106 6.33 4.39 -8.60
CA SER A 106 5.91 4.52 -10.00
C SER A 106 6.98 4.19 -11.04
N GLU A 107 8.26 4.21 -10.65
CA GLU A 107 9.37 3.82 -11.51
C GLU A 107 9.47 2.29 -11.73
N TYR A 108 8.77 1.49 -10.92
CA TYR A 108 8.77 0.04 -11.04
C TYR A 108 7.59 -0.43 -11.89
N SER A 109 7.87 -1.22 -12.94
CA SER A 109 6.84 -1.84 -13.77
C SER A 109 5.85 -2.68 -12.95
N GLU A 110 6.34 -3.38 -11.93
CA GLU A 110 5.55 -4.19 -11.01
C GLU A 110 4.46 -3.37 -10.30
N TYR A 111 4.67 -2.06 -10.15
CA TYR A 111 3.71 -1.14 -9.59
C TYR A 111 2.71 -0.64 -10.65
N THR A 112 3.18 -0.25 -11.83
CA THR A 112 2.32 0.28 -12.91
C THR A 112 1.41 -0.79 -13.49
N ASP A 113 1.86 -2.05 -13.56
CA ASP A 113 1.08 -3.17 -14.10
C ASP A 113 -0.20 -3.46 -13.28
N ILE A 114 -0.26 -2.98 -12.03
CA ILE A 114 -1.41 -3.18 -11.14
C ILE A 114 -2.63 -2.37 -11.60
N GLU A 115 -2.44 -1.18 -12.16
CA GLU A 115 -3.51 -0.20 -12.37
C GLU A 115 -4.64 -0.76 -13.22
N GLU A 116 -4.31 -1.28 -14.41
CA GLU A 116 -5.30 -1.80 -15.35
C GLU A 116 -6.08 -2.98 -14.73
N ILE A 117 -5.39 -3.93 -14.11
CA ILE A 117 -6.04 -5.09 -13.50
C ILE A 117 -6.91 -4.68 -12.32
N HIS A 118 -6.48 -3.71 -11.50
CA HIS A 118 -7.26 -3.16 -10.40
C HIS A 118 -8.56 -2.50 -10.90
N GLN A 119 -8.48 -1.71 -11.98
CA GLN A 119 -9.65 -1.13 -12.62
C GLN A 119 -10.61 -2.22 -13.13
N LEU A 120 -10.10 -3.24 -13.82
CA LEU A 120 -10.91 -4.34 -14.38
C LEU A 120 -11.66 -5.12 -13.28
N VAL A 121 -11.08 -5.29 -12.10
CA VAL A 121 -11.77 -5.89 -10.93
C VAL A 121 -12.98 -5.05 -10.53
N HIS A 122 -12.79 -3.74 -10.34
CA HIS A 122 -13.86 -2.81 -9.97
C HIS A 122 -14.96 -2.73 -11.02
N ASP A 123 -14.60 -2.62 -12.30
CA ASP A 123 -15.53 -2.53 -13.41
C ASP A 123 -16.36 -3.81 -13.56
N THR A 124 -15.75 -4.97 -13.33
CA THR A 124 -16.47 -6.25 -13.38
C THR A 124 -17.46 -6.36 -12.23
N TYR A 125 -17.08 -5.95 -11.01
CA TYR A 125 -18.02 -5.94 -9.89
C TYR A 125 -19.19 -4.97 -10.12
N LEU A 126 -18.92 -3.78 -10.67
CA LEU A 126 -19.97 -2.82 -11.03
C LEU A 126 -21.00 -3.40 -12.01
N GLN A 127 -20.53 -4.18 -12.99
CA GLN A 127 -21.42 -4.87 -13.92
C GLN A 127 -22.30 -5.90 -13.20
N ILE A 128 -21.74 -6.71 -12.31
CA ILE A 128 -22.51 -7.70 -11.51
C ILE A 128 -23.55 -6.98 -10.64
N TYR A 129 -23.13 -5.95 -9.91
CA TYR A 129 -24.01 -5.16 -9.04
C TYR A 129 -25.19 -4.56 -9.82
N SER A 130 -24.91 -4.05 -11.02
CA SER A 130 -25.94 -3.46 -11.90
C SER A 130 -26.97 -4.46 -12.40
N LEU A 131 -26.65 -5.77 -12.47
CA LEU A 131 -27.62 -6.81 -12.82
C LEU A 131 -28.70 -6.98 -11.73
N TYR A 132 -28.29 -6.88 -10.47
CA TYR A 132 -29.18 -7.12 -9.33
C TYR A 132 -29.87 -5.86 -8.83
N LYS A 133 -29.31 -4.67 -9.09
CA LYS A 133 -29.98 -3.39 -8.77
C LYS A 133 -31.24 -3.15 -9.61
N LYS A 134 -31.30 -3.69 -10.83
CA LYS A 134 -32.47 -3.51 -11.72
C LYS A 134 -33.59 -4.47 -11.31
N PRO A 135 -34.81 -4.00 -11.05
CA PRO A 135 -35.94 -4.90 -10.85
C PRO A 135 -36.20 -5.69 -12.13
N ILE A 136 -36.76 -6.90 -12.00
CA ILE A 136 -37.26 -7.64 -13.16
C ILE A 136 -38.50 -6.90 -13.64
N GLU A 137 -38.54 -6.50 -14.91
CA GLU A 137 -39.70 -5.81 -15.45
C GLU A 137 -40.89 -6.78 -15.49
N GLY A 138 -41.97 -6.39 -14.82
CA GLY A 138 -43.20 -7.17 -14.66
C GLY A 138 -43.98 -7.30 -15.96
N GLY A 139 -43.51 -8.17 -16.85
CA GLY A 139 -44.29 -8.74 -17.94
C GLY A 139 -44.85 -10.12 -17.58
N PHE A 140 -45.70 -10.68 -18.46
CA PHE A 140 -46.24 -12.05 -18.39
C PHE A 140 -45.26 -13.07 -17.75
N PHE A 141 -45.74 -13.97 -16.89
CA PHE A 141 -44.91 -14.91 -16.09
C PHE A 141 -43.73 -15.59 -16.84
N ASN A 142 -43.89 -15.90 -18.13
CA ASN A 142 -42.82 -16.49 -18.95
C ASN A 142 -41.65 -15.51 -19.23
N SER A 143 -41.90 -14.20 -19.35
CA SER A 143 -40.84 -13.21 -19.55
C SER A 143 -40.03 -12.94 -18.29
N ALA A 144 -40.66 -12.99 -17.10
CA ALA A 144 -39.96 -12.81 -15.84
C ALA A 144 -38.98 -13.96 -15.55
N LYS A 145 -39.42 -15.21 -15.76
CA LYS A 145 -38.56 -16.39 -15.60
C LYS A 145 -37.37 -16.38 -16.57
N LYS A 146 -37.61 -15.96 -17.82
CA LYS A 146 -36.55 -15.82 -18.83
C LYS A 146 -35.53 -14.75 -18.43
N GLN A 147 -35.99 -13.56 -18.01
CA GLN A 147 -35.12 -12.48 -17.54
C GLN A 147 -34.25 -12.91 -16.34
N LEU A 148 -34.81 -13.69 -15.41
CA LEU A 148 -34.07 -14.21 -14.26
C LEU A 148 -32.95 -15.18 -14.70
N ALA A 149 -33.26 -16.12 -15.60
CA ALA A 149 -32.28 -17.06 -16.12
C ALA A 149 -31.15 -16.35 -16.90
N GLU A 150 -31.48 -15.37 -17.73
CA GLU A 150 -30.49 -14.56 -18.47
C GLU A 150 -29.60 -13.74 -17.52
N ARG A 151 -30.19 -13.19 -16.44
CA ARG A 151 -29.46 -12.47 -15.39
C ARG A 151 -28.46 -13.39 -14.69
N GLU A 152 -28.91 -14.56 -14.27
CA GLU A 152 -28.08 -15.55 -13.58
C GLU A 152 -26.92 -16.03 -14.46
N GLU A 153 -27.20 -16.38 -15.72
CA GLU A 153 -26.18 -16.78 -16.68
C GLU A 153 -25.12 -15.69 -16.87
N LYS A 154 -25.55 -14.42 -17.01
CA LYS A 154 -24.63 -13.28 -17.16
C LYS A 154 -23.82 -13.05 -15.90
N ALA A 155 -24.43 -13.16 -14.72
CA ALA A 155 -23.73 -13.01 -13.44
C ALA A 155 -22.65 -14.09 -13.25
N LEU A 156 -22.93 -15.34 -13.62
CA LEU A 156 -21.95 -16.43 -13.55
C LEU A 156 -20.77 -16.23 -14.51
N LYS A 157 -21.01 -15.72 -15.72
CA LYS A 157 -19.93 -15.37 -16.65
C LYS A 157 -19.04 -14.26 -16.09
N LEU A 158 -19.65 -13.22 -15.53
CA LEU A 158 -18.92 -12.12 -14.89
C LEU A 158 -18.16 -12.57 -13.64
N ASP A 159 -18.69 -13.51 -12.84
CA ASP A 159 -17.98 -14.06 -11.67
C ASP A 159 -16.70 -14.79 -12.07
N ILE A 160 -16.73 -15.57 -13.14
CA ILE A 160 -15.52 -16.22 -13.70
C ILE A 160 -14.47 -15.17 -14.09
N ILE A 161 -14.90 -14.09 -14.76
CA ILE A 161 -14.03 -12.98 -15.18
C ILE A 161 -13.47 -12.25 -13.94
N LEU A 162 -14.32 -11.93 -12.97
CA LEU A 162 -13.92 -11.26 -11.73
C LEU A 162 -12.86 -12.07 -10.97
N LYS A 163 -13.07 -13.38 -10.83
CA LYS A 163 -12.11 -14.30 -10.20
C LYS A 163 -10.78 -14.32 -10.94
N ARG A 164 -10.80 -14.29 -12.28
CA ARG A 164 -9.58 -14.25 -13.09
C ARG A 164 -8.80 -12.95 -12.87
N TYR A 165 -9.45 -11.79 -12.99
CA TYR A 165 -8.78 -10.50 -12.76
C TYR A 165 -8.31 -10.36 -11.32
N SER A 166 -9.09 -10.84 -10.35
CA SER A 166 -8.68 -10.83 -8.94
C SER A 166 -7.44 -11.69 -8.68
N LYS A 167 -7.36 -12.86 -9.33
CA LYS A 167 -6.16 -13.71 -9.24
C LYS A 167 -4.93 -12.98 -9.79
N LEU A 168 -5.06 -12.36 -10.97
CA LEU A 168 -3.98 -11.56 -11.57
C LEU A 168 -3.57 -10.39 -10.66
N LEU A 169 -4.54 -9.67 -10.08
CA LEU A 169 -4.27 -8.60 -9.13
C LEU A 169 -3.44 -9.10 -7.94
N PHE A 170 -3.80 -10.26 -7.39
CA PHE A 170 -3.06 -10.84 -6.25
C PHE A 170 -1.65 -11.28 -6.63
N GLU A 171 -1.44 -11.78 -7.85
CA GLU A 171 -0.12 -12.14 -8.37
C GLU A 171 0.75 -10.88 -8.53
N LEU A 172 0.21 -9.80 -9.07
CA LEU A 172 0.91 -8.51 -9.21
C LEU A 172 1.26 -7.89 -7.85
N LEU A 173 0.31 -7.88 -6.89
CA LEU A 173 0.56 -7.40 -5.53
C LEU A 173 1.70 -8.19 -4.84
N VAL A 174 1.75 -9.52 -5.03
CA VAL A 174 2.84 -10.35 -4.50
C VAL A 174 4.16 -10.06 -5.21
N THR A 175 4.12 -9.84 -6.52
CA THR A 175 5.30 -9.50 -7.33
C THR A 175 5.92 -8.18 -6.86
N LEU A 176 5.09 -7.14 -6.69
CA LEU A 176 5.52 -5.87 -6.11
C LEU A 176 6.01 -6.00 -4.66
N GLU A 177 5.34 -6.80 -3.82
CA GLU A 177 5.79 -7.07 -2.45
C GLU A 177 7.20 -7.69 -2.46
N ASN A 178 7.46 -8.64 -3.35
CA ASN A 178 8.78 -9.27 -3.48
C ASN A 178 9.83 -8.30 -4.03
N LYS A 179 9.46 -7.40 -4.94
CA LYS A 179 10.32 -6.31 -5.40
C LYS A 179 10.71 -5.39 -4.24
N ILE A 180 9.76 -4.95 -3.43
CA ILE A 180 10.04 -4.09 -2.26
C ILE A 180 10.95 -4.80 -1.24
N LYS A 181 10.75 -6.10 -1.01
CA LYS A 181 11.61 -6.90 -0.13
C LYS A 181 13.05 -7.02 -0.64
N SER A 182 13.27 -6.99 -1.95
CA SER A 182 14.61 -7.12 -2.53
C SER A 182 15.39 -5.81 -2.57
N LEU A 183 14.71 -4.67 -2.41
CA LEU A 183 15.38 -3.36 -2.30
C LEU A 183 16.23 -3.28 -1.03
N SER A 184 17.44 -2.77 -1.18
CA SER A 184 18.31 -2.38 -0.06
C SER A 184 17.71 -1.20 0.71
N ASP A 185 18.19 -0.98 1.93
CA ASP A 185 17.72 0.13 2.76
C ASP A 185 18.05 1.48 2.12
N GLN A 186 19.18 1.59 1.40
CA GLN A 186 19.52 2.79 0.63
C GLN A 186 18.56 3.01 -0.55
N GLU A 187 18.19 1.96 -1.28
CA GLU A 187 17.23 2.08 -2.37
C GLU A 187 15.86 2.54 -1.86
N ILE A 188 15.43 2.08 -0.68
CA ILE A 188 14.18 2.54 -0.04
C ILE A 188 14.26 4.02 0.35
N LEU A 189 15.38 4.46 0.94
CA LEU A 189 15.58 5.86 1.29
C LEU A 189 15.63 6.78 0.07
N ASN A 190 15.97 6.27 -1.11
CA ASN A 190 15.96 7.05 -2.34
C ASN A 190 14.55 7.22 -2.95
N LEU A 191 13.52 6.56 -2.40
CA LEU A 191 12.13 6.71 -2.86
C LEU A 191 11.42 7.93 -2.25
N ILE A 192 11.98 8.54 -1.20
CA ILE A 192 11.43 9.67 -0.44
C ILE A 192 12.16 10.97 -0.76
#